data_AF-A0A5M6A0H7-F1
#
_entry.id   AF-A0A5M6A0H7-F1
#
_cell.length_a   1.000
_cell.length_b   1.000
_cell.length_c   1.000
_cell.angle_alpha   90.00
_cell.angle_beta   90.00
_cell.angle_gamma   90.00
#
_symmetry.space_group_name_H-M   'P 1'
#
loop_
_entity.id
_entity.type
_entity.pdbx_description
1 polymer ?
#
loop_
_entity_poly.entity_id
_entity_poly.type
_entity_poly.pdbx_seq_one_letter_code
_entity_poly.pdbx_strand_id
1 'polypeptide(L)'
;MAENYSAQNSITIKRLRSNDSLMLTFENNGIPLFQAVDEESGAVSPDWSVAANQPIRTPKVTSARGLAVSLSGHSWTYNGVALNFNGAESGGWKKDSTGKFSLNTGTGAIKIIGNLASKTNIAGDTLTYSCVASTAGVEYNLTGELPIAIQNMGASSYYLAILASAEQLTSKVTSCTLTTKLYAGANAITDYYIKWYKDTTAWADKNG
;
A
#
# COMPACT_ATOMS: atom_id res chain seq x y z
N MET A 1 15.52 26.41 5.21
CA MET A 1 16.06 25.03 5.16
C MET A 1 15.06 24.20 4.38
N ALA A 2 15.45 23.61 3.26
CA ALA A 2 14.58 22.71 2.53
C ALA A 2 14.76 21.31 3.15
N GLU A 3 13.73 20.82 3.82
CA GLU A 3 13.71 19.45 4.32
C GLU A 3 13.45 18.51 3.14
N ASN A 4 14.46 17.73 2.77
CA ASN A 4 14.34 16.71 1.74
C ASN A 4 13.58 15.52 2.32
N TYR A 5 12.28 15.45 2.06
CA TYR A 5 11.49 14.26 2.33
C TYR A 5 11.71 13.26 1.19
N SER A 6 12.34 12.12 1.50
CA SER A 6 12.45 10.99 0.58
C SER A 6 11.49 9.89 1.02
N ALA A 7 10.51 9.55 0.19
CA ALA A 7 9.73 8.33 0.33
C ALA A 7 10.33 7.27 -0.61
N GLN A 8 10.98 6.25 -0.06
CA GLN A 8 11.43 5.10 -0.84
C GLN A 8 10.31 4.06 -0.89
N ASN A 9 9.67 3.92 -2.04
CA ASN A 9 8.97 2.68 -2.37
C ASN A 9 10.04 1.65 -2.79
N SER A 10 10.08 0.49 -2.14
CA SER A 10 10.98 -0.60 -2.55
C SER A 10 10.34 -1.41 -3.67
N ILE A 11 11.01 -1.48 -4.81
CA ILE A 11 10.63 -2.36 -5.92
C ILE A 11 11.70 -3.44 -6.00
N THR A 12 11.33 -4.68 -5.72
CA THR A 12 12.23 -5.83 -5.88
C THR A 12 12.24 -6.28 -7.33
N ILE A 13 13.37 -6.13 -8.01
CA ILE A 13 13.61 -6.67 -9.36
C ILE A 13 14.59 -7.85 -9.24
N LYS A 14 14.15 -9.06 -9.59
CA LYS A 14 15.04 -10.23 -9.67
C LYS A 14 15.27 -10.64 -11.12
N ARG A 15 16.54 -10.71 -11.52
CA ARG A 15 16.95 -11.30 -12.81
C ARG A 15 16.95 -12.82 -12.68
N LEU A 16 16.25 -13.49 -13.58
CA LEU A 16 16.09 -14.94 -13.57
C LEU A 16 17.18 -15.63 -14.41
N ARG A 17 17.51 -16.89 -14.08
CA ARG A 17 18.44 -17.73 -14.89
C ARG A 17 17.96 -17.94 -16.33
N SER A 18 16.67 -17.70 -16.60
CA SER A 18 16.04 -17.74 -17.93
C SER A 18 15.97 -16.36 -18.64
N ASN A 19 16.73 -15.36 -18.18
CA ASN A 19 16.75 -13.99 -18.71
C ASN A 19 15.40 -13.22 -18.65
N ASP A 20 14.43 -13.68 -17.87
CA ASP A 20 13.24 -12.88 -17.55
C ASP A 20 13.49 -12.06 -16.26
N SER A 21 12.75 -10.97 -16.08
CA SER A 21 12.77 -10.18 -14.84
C SER A 21 11.35 -10.07 -14.33
N LEU A 22 11.14 -10.51 -13.08
CA LEU A 22 9.87 -10.36 -12.40
C LEU A 22 9.89 -9.10 -11.55
N MET A 23 8.78 -8.36 -11.60
CA MET A 23 8.55 -7.16 -10.82
C MET A 23 7.29 -7.35 -10.00
N LEU A 24 7.41 -7.21 -8.68
CA LEU A 24 6.29 -7.21 -7.75
C LEU A 24 5.84 -5.76 -7.51
N THR A 25 4.54 -5.53 -7.64
CA THR A 25 3.86 -4.26 -7.35
C THR A 25 2.61 -4.52 -6.52
N PHE A 26 2.02 -3.45 -5.96
CA PHE A 26 0.80 -3.54 -5.18
C PHE A 26 -0.29 -2.63 -5.74
N GLU A 27 -1.40 -3.23 -6.16
CA GLU A 27 -2.61 -2.48 -6.46
C GLU A 27 -3.31 -2.05 -5.16
N ASN A 28 -3.98 -0.90 -5.18
CA ASN A 28 -4.68 -0.34 -4.03
C ASN A 28 -6.13 0.00 -4.36
N ASN A 29 -6.97 0.08 -3.33
CA ASN A 29 -8.39 0.43 -3.45
C ASN A 29 -8.66 1.95 -3.31
N GLY A 30 -7.69 2.81 -3.60
CA GLY A 30 -7.83 4.27 -3.45
C GLY A 30 -7.83 4.78 -2.01
N ILE A 31 -7.46 3.93 -1.04
CA ILE A 31 -7.32 4.30 0.37
C ILE A 31 -5.85 4.23 0.76
N PRO A 32 -5.25 5.33 1.26
CA PRO A 32 -3.83 5.38 1.63
C PRO A 32 -3.54 4.54 2.87
N LEU A 33 -2.30 4.05 2.96
CA LEU A 33 -1.75 3.42 4.17
C LEU A 33 -1.28 4.53 5.12
N PHE A 34 -2.25 5.28 5.63
CA PHE A 34 -2.03 6.41 6.52
C PHE A 34 -3.00 6.38 7.69
N GLN A 35 -2.49 6.61 8.90
CA GLN A 35 -3.28 6.92 10.08
C GLN A 35 -2.62 8.04 10.90
N ALA A 36 -3.41 8.98 11.36
CA ALA A 36 -3.02 9.98 12.34
C ALA A 36 -3.57 9.61 13.72
N VAL A 37 -2.84 10.01 14.76
CA VAL A 37 -3.29 9.96 16.16
C VAL A 37 -3.40 11.38 16.69
N ASP A 38 -4.54 11.70 17.28
CA ASP A 38 -4.71 12.91 18.09
C ASP A 38 -4.03 12.70 19.45
N GLU A 39 -3.10 13.57 19.83
CA GLU A 39 -2.25 13.37 21.02
C GLU A 39 -3.04 13.48 22.33
N GLU A 40 -4.06 14.33 22.37
CA GLU A 40 -4.85 14.59 23.57
C GLU A 40 -5.89 13.49 23.81
N SER A 41 -6.76 13.25 22.83
CA SER A 41 -7.84 12.26 22.92
C SER A 41 -7.39 10.83 22.62
N GLY A 42 -6.36 10.64 21.79
CA GLY A 42 -5.97 9.34 21.25
C GLY A 42 -6.84 8.85 20.10
N ALA A 43 -7.72 9.70 19.58
CA ALA A 43 -8.54 9.37 18.43
C ALA A 43 -7.66 9.09 17.21
N VAL A 44 -8.00 8.05 16.46
CA VAL A 44 -7.27 7.63 15.26
C VAL A 44 -8.08 7.99 14.04
N SER A 45 -7.43 8.55 13.02
CA SER A 45 -8.10 8.83 11.75
C SER A 45 -7.16 8.70 10.55
N PRO A 46 -7.62 8.13 9.43
CA PRO A 46 -8.92 7.47 9.25
C PRO A 46 -9.09 6.22 10.13
N ASP A 47 -10.30 6.01 10.66
CA ASP A 47 -10.64 4.82 11.44
C ASP A 47 -10.87 3.63 10.50
N TRP A 48 -9.94 2.69 10.49
CA TRP A 48 -9.96 1.47 9.69
C TRP A 48 -10.86 0.37 10.26
N SER A 49 -11.43 0.58 11.45
CA SER A 49 -12.52 -0.28 11.94
C SER A 49 -13.79 -0.09 11.10
N VAL A 50 -13.92 1.05 10.40
CA VAL A 50 -15.01 1.35 9.47
C VAL A 50 -14.67 0.83 8.07
N ALA A 51 -15.55 0.00 7.50
CA ALA A 51 -15.32 -0.68 6.21
C ALA A 51 -14.96 0.26 5.04
N ALA A 52 -15.57 1.45 4.98
CA ALA A 52 -15.30 2.44 3.93
C ALA A 52 -13.87 3.01 3.97
N ASN A 53 -13.18 2.87 5.10
CA ASN A 53 -11.83 3.38 5.31
C ASN A 53 -10.75 2.29 5.26
N GLN A 54 -11.11 1.03 5.02
CA GLN A 54 -10.17 -0.09 5.10
C GLN A 54 -9.26 -0.16 3.87
N PRO A 55 -7.94 0.04 4.01
CA PRO A 55 -7.03 -0.10 2.89
C PRO A 55 -6.87 -1.57 2.50
N ILE A 56 -6.82 -1.81 1.18
CA ILE A 56 -6.53 -3.11 0.58
C ILE A 56 -5.27 -2.97 -0.28
N ARG A 57 -4.37 -3.94 -0.19
CA ARG A 57 -3.18 -4.04 -1.03
C ARG A 57 -3.14 -5.41 -1.68
N THR A 58 -3.17 -5.42 -3.02
CA THR A 58 -3.22 -6.65 -3.82
C THR A 58 -1.88 -6.83 -4.53
N PRO A 59 -1.10 -7.88 -4.22
CA PRO A 59 0.16 -8.12 -4.89
C PRO A 59 -0.07 -8.50 -6.35
N LYS A 60 0.75 -7.94 -7.24
CA LYS A 60 0.73 -8.22 -8.67
C LYS A 60 2.14 -8.40 -9.14
N VAL A 61 2.37 -9.44 -9.93
CA VAL A 61 3.69 -9.71 -10.50
C VAL A 61 3.62 -9.65 -12.01
N THR A 62 4.51 -8.86 -12.59
CA THR A 62 4.65 -8.71 -14.04
C THR A 62 5.99 -9.29 -14.49
N SER A 63 5.96 -10.00 -15.62
CA SER A 63 7.14 -10.45 -16.33
C SER A 63 7.55 -9.38 -17.35
N ALA A 64 8.84 -9.03 -17.38
CA ALA A 64 9.38 -8.12 -18.39
C ALA A 64 9.20 -8.67 -19.82
N ARG A 65 9.11 -9.99 -19.97
CA ARG A 65 8.85 -10.67 -21.25
C ARG A 65 7.37 -10.88 -21.54
N GLY A 66 6.47 -10.41 -20.68
CA GLY A 66 5.02 -10.54 -20.84
C GLY A 66 4.49 -11.96 -20.66
N LEU A 67 5.26 -12.82 -19.99
CA LEU A 67 4.83 -14.18 -19.67
C LEU A 67 3.76 -14.18 -18.59
N ALA A 68 2.91 -15.21 -18.60
CA ALA A 68 1.99 -15.46 -17.51
C ALA A 68 2.77 -15.82 -16.24
N VAL A 69 2.35 -15.25 -15.11
CA VAL A 69 2.92 -15.51 -13.78
C VAL A 69 1.79 -15.95 -12.87
N SER A 70 1.97 -17.10 -12.22
CA SER A 70 1.07 -17.58 -11.17
C SER A 70 1.71 -17.32 -9.81
N LEU A 71 0.91 -16.93 -8.82
CA LEU A 71 1.36 -16.66 -7.46
C LEU A 71 0.81 -17.72 -6.51
N SER A 72 1.65 -18.16 -5.58
CA SER A 72 1.31 -19.07 -4.50
C SER A 72 2.11 -18.75 -3.25
N GLY A 73 1.85 -19.46 -2.14
CA GLY A 73 2.63 -19.30 -0.90
C GLY A 73 2.55 -17.90 -0.30
N HIS A 74 1.40 -17.24 -0.42
CA HIS A 74 1.18 -15.88 0.09
C HIS A 74 1.40 -15.81 1.60
N SER A 75 2.26 -14.90 2.04
CA SER A 75 2.54 -14.63 3.44
C SER A 75 2.75 -13.15 3.68
N TRP A 76 2.40 -12.70 4.88
CA TRP A 76 2.55 -11.32 5.31
C TRP A 76 3.16 -11.25 6.70
N THR A 77 4.04 -10.29 6.90
CA THR A 77 4.54 -9.91 8.22
C THR A 77 4.22 -8.45 8.49
N TYR A 78 3.95 -8.11 9.74
CA TYR A 78 3.75 -6.75 10.22
C TYR A 78 4.85 -6.43 11.24
N ASN A 79 5.64 -5.39 10.96
CA ASN A 79 6.83 -5.02 11.75
C ASN A 79 7.76 -6.22 12.02
N GLY A 80 7.96 -7.08 11.02
CA GLY A 80 8.77 -8.29 11.10
C GLY A 80 8.09 -9.50 11.76
N VAL A 81 6.89 -9.35 12.32
CA VAL A 81 6.14 -10.45 12.96
C VAL A 81 5.17 -11.08 11.96
N ALA A 82 5.22 -12.40 11.81
CA ALA A 82 4.32 -13.13 10.90
C ALA A 82 2.85 -13.00 11.31
N LEU A 83 2.00 -12.65 10.33
CA LEU A 83 0.55 -12.62 10.50
C LEU A 83 -0.02 -14.03 10.31
N ASN A 84 -0.81 -14.50 11.27
CA ASN A 84 -1.42 -15.82 11.25
C ASN A 84 -2.91 -15.74 10.91
N PHE A 85 -3.28 -16.14 9.70
CA PHE A 85 -4.65 -16.09 9.18
C PHE A 85 -5.44 -17.37 9.48
N ASN A 86 -5.72 -17.59 10.77
CA ASN A 86 -6.43 -18.76 11.28
C ASN A 86 -7.94 -18.56 11.47
N GLY A 87 -8.46 -17.36 11.19
CA GLY A 87 -9.88 -17.06 11.28
C GLY A 87 -10.73 -17.79 10.23
N ALA A 88 -12.04 -17.88 10.49
CA ALA A 88 -13.00 -18.42 9.53
C ALA A 88 -12.99 -17.60 8.23
N GLU A 89 -13.09 -18.31 7.10
CA GLU A 89 -13.17 -17.68 5.79
C GLU A 89 -14.59 -17.16 5.51
N SER A 90 -14.69 -15.91 5.07
CA SER A 90 -15.95 -15.33 4.62
C SER A 90 -15.70 -14.43 3.43
N GLY A 91 -16.40 -14.69 2.31
CA GLY A 91 -16.24 -13.93 1.07
C GLY A 91 -14.82 -13.95 0.51
N GLY A 92 -14.09 -15.06 0.70
CA GLY A 92 -12.69 -15.21 0.27
C GLY A 92 -11.67 -14.52 1.16
N TRP A 93 -12.06 -13.99 2.32
CA TRP A 93 -11.17 -13.35 3.29
C TRP A 93 -11.07 -14.15 4.59
N LYS A 94 -9.86 -14.36 5.08
CA LYS A 94 -9.57 -14.94 6.40
C LYS A 94 -8.99 -13.89 7.32
N LYS A 95 -9.55 -13.74 8.51
CA LYS A 95 -9.01 -12.83 9.54
C LYS A 95 -7.75 -13.41 10.17
N ASP A 96 -6.86 -12.51 10.59
CA ASP A 96 -5.71 -12.88 11.40
C ASP A 96 -6.07 -13.03 12.88
N SER A 97 -5.16 -13.63 13.65
CA SER A 97 -5.33 -13.84 15.09
C SER A 97 -5.43 -12.55 15.92
N THR A 98 -4.91 -11.42 15.43
CA THR A 98 -5.04 -10.12 16.11
C THR A 98 -6.37 -9.42 15.81
N GLY A 99 -7.08 -9.87 14.76
CA GLY A 99 -8.32 -9.24 14.29
C GLY A 99 -8.12 -7.89 13.58
N LYS A 100 -6.88 -7.49 13.29
CA LYS A 100 -6.56 -6.23 12.60
C LYS A 100 -6.30 -6.39 11.11
N PHE A 101 -6.08 -7.61 10.64
CA PHE A 101 -5.78 -7.92 9.25
C PHE A 101 -6.70 -9.01 8.71
N SER A 102 -6.85 -9.03 7.39
CA SER A 102 -7.48 -10.13 6.67
C SER A 102 -6.74 -10.40 5.37
N LEU A 103 -6.59 -11.69 5.03
CA LEU A 103 -5.94 -12.16 3.82
C LEU A 103 -6.98 -12.74 2.87
N ASN A 104 -6.89 -12.37 1.60
CA ASN A 104 -7.52 -13.12 0.52
C ASN A 104 -6.57 -14.20 0.02
N THR A 105 -6.89 -15.47 0.25
CA THR A 105 -5.99 -16.60 -0.07
C THR A 105 -5.85 -16.87 -1.56
N GLY A 106 -6.81 -16.43 -2.38
CA GLY A 106 -6.77 -16.61 -3.83
C GLY A 106 -5.90 -15.58 -4.55
N THR A 107 -5.79 -14.36 -4.02
CA THR A 107 -5.03 -13.27 -4.64
C THR A 107 -3.78 -12.86 -3.85
N GLY A 108 -3.66 -13.28 -2.59
CA GLY A 108 -2.64 -12.79 -1.67
C GLY A 108 -2.90 -11.38 -1.14
N ALA A 109 -4.05 -10.78 -1.45
CA ALA A 109 -4.37 -9.42 -1.03
C ALA A 109 -4.52 -9.33 0.49
N ILE A 110 -3.94 -8.29 1.08
CA ILE A 110 -4.12 -7.95 2.49
C ILE A 110 -5.09 -6.78 2.64
N LYS A 111 -5.97 -6.89 3.63
CA LYS A 111 -6.88 -5.83 4.05
C LYS A 111 -6.60 -5.53 5.51
N ILE A 112 -6.45 -4.24 5.84
CA ILE A 112 -6.34 -3.80 7.23
C ILE A 112 -7.73 -3.42 7.70
N ILE A 113 -8.22 -4.10 8.72
CA ILE A 113 -9.61 -4.05 9.21
C ILE A 113 -9.76 -3.45 10.61
N GLY A 114 -8.65 -3.03 11.21
CA GLY A 114 -8.62 -2.37 12.51
C GLY A 114 -7.46 -1.41 12.62
N ASN A 115 -7.55 -0.45 13.53
CA ASN A 115 -6.55 0.60 13.70
C ASN A 115 -5.20 0.03 14.16
N LEU A 116 -4.15 0.43 13.45
CA LEU A 116 -2.76 0.13 13.80
C LEU A 116 -2.20 1.23 14.70
N ALA A 117 -2.50 2.48 14.37
CA ALA A 117 -2.14 3.63 15.18
C ALA A 117 -2.91 3.65 16.51
N SER A 118 -2.29 4.21 17.54
CA SER A 118 -2.86 4.37 18.89
C SER A 118 -2.00 5.33 19.71
N LYS A 119 -2.42 5.69 20.93
CA LYS A 119 -1.59 6.51 21.86
C LYS A 119 -0.18 5.94 22.08
N THR A 120 -0.02 4.62 21.95
CA THR A 120 1.28 3.95 22.12
C THR A 120 1.97 3.61 20.80
N ASN A 121 1.24 3.57 19.69
CA ASN A 121 1.79 3.31 18.36
C ASN A 121 1.63 4.55 17.48
N ILE A 122 2.65 5.41 17.51
CA ILE A 122 2.69 6.71 16.83
C ILE A 122 3.77 6.77 15.74
N ALA A 123 4.53 5.68 15.57
CA ALA A 123 5.61 5.57 14.59
C ALA A 123 5.11 4.82 13.35
N GLY A 124 5.70 5.13 12.19
CA GLY A 124 5.40 4.43 10.96
C GLY A 124 5.68 2.93 11.07
N ASP A 125 4.76 2.13 10.50
CA ASP A 125 4.84 0.68 10.50
C ASP A 125 5.22 0.15 9.11
N THR A 126 5.53 -1.14 9.01
CA THR A 126 5.83 -1.81 7.75
C THR A 126 5.08 -3.12 7.62
N LEU A 127 4.42 -3.31 6.47
CA LEU A 127 3.94 -4.60 6.01
C LEU A 127 4.92 -5.19 5.00
N THR A 128 5.31 -6.44 5.18
CA THR A 128 6.16 -7.16 4.23
C THR A 128 5.37 -8.33 3.67
N TYR A 129 5.27 -8.39 2.35
CA TYR A 129 4.67 -9.50 1.62
C TYR A 129 5.75 -10.44 1.12
N SER A 130 5.48 -11.74 1.15
CA SER A 130 6.28 -12.74 0.45
C SER A 130 5.41 -13.76 -0.27
N CYS A 131 5.86 -14.20 -1.45
CA CYS A 131 5.21 -15.24 -2.22
C CYS A 131 6.17 -16.02 -3.11
N VAL A 132 5.66 -17.11 -3.68
CA VAL A 132 6.29 -17.86 -4.76
C VAL A 132 5.63 -17.45 -6.07
N ALA A 133 6.42 -16.94 -7.01
CA ALA A 133 5.99 -16.64 -8.37
C ALA A 133 6.50 -17.73 -9.32
N SER A 134 5.60 -18.37 -10.03
CA SER A 134 5.92 -19.42 -11.01
C SER A 134 5.64 -18.92 -12.43
N THR A 135 6.67 -19.00 -13.28
CA THR A 135 6.58 -18.67 -14.71
C THR A 135 7.44 -19.63 -15.53
N ALA A 136 6.92 -20.09 -16.67
CA ALA A 136 7.60 -21.05 -17.55
C ALA A 136 8.18 -22.29 -16.84
N GLY A 137 7.50 -22.78 -15.78
CA GLY A 137 7.92 -23.95 -15.01
C GLY A 137 9.05 -23.70 -13.99
N VAL A 138 9.41 -22.44 -13.74
CA VAL A 138 10.41 -22.07 -12.73
C VAL A 138 9.79 -21.18 -11.66
N GLU A 139 10.12 -21.49 -10.40
CA GLU A 139 9.62 -20.79 -9.22
C GLU A 139 10.65 -19.80 -8.67
N TYR A 140 10.15 -18.66 -8.20
CA TYR A 140 10.95 -17.58 -7.64
C TYR A 140 10.27 -17.00 -6.40
N ASN A 141 11.01 -16.92 -5.30
CA ASN A 141 10.53 -16.24 -4.10
C ASN A 141 10.66 -14.73 -4.30
N LEU A 142 9.55 -14.01 -4.15
CA LEU A 142 9.49 -12.55 -4.21
C LEU A 142 9.06 -12.00 -2.86
N THR A 143 9.61 -10.83 -2.53
CA THR A 143 9.31 -10.10 -1.31
C THR A 143 9.16 -8.62 -1.66
N GLY A 144 8.20 -7.95 -1.05
CA GLY A 144 7.98 -6.51 -1.20
C GLY A 144 7.51 -5.89 0.11
N GLU A 145 7.84 -4.63 0.32
CA GLU A 145 7.52 -3.90 1.54
C GLU A 145 6.57 -2.74 1.25
N LEU A 146 5.66 -2.51 2.19
CA LEU A 146 4.67 -1.46 2.15
C LEU A 146 4.78 -0.66 3.45
N PRO A 147 5.36 0.55 3.40
CA PRO A 147 5.38 1.43 4.55
C PRO A 147 3.97 1.93 4.85
N ILE A 148 3.65 2.03 6.14
CA ILE A 148 2.41 2.61 6.66
C ILE A 148 2.79 3.88 7.40
N ALA A 149 2.30 5.01 6.91
CA ALA A 149 2.54 6.30 7.55
C ALA A 149 1.65 6.41 8.79
N ILE A 150 2.27 6.46 9.97
CA ILE A 150 1.62 6.79 11.23
C ILE A 150 2.32 8.00 11.83
N GLN A 151 1.54 8.98 12.27
CA GLN A 151 2.07 10.18 12.90
C GLN A 151 1.09 10.78 13.90
N ASN A 152 1.62 11.54 14.86
CA ASN A 152 0.81 12.47 15.64
C ASN A 152 0.39 13.63 14.74
N MET A 153 -0.87 14.04 14.82
CA MET A 153 -1.36 15.14 14.01
C MET A 153 -2.09 16.15 14.88
N GLY A 154 -1.47 17.32 15.04
CA GLY A 154 -2.12 18.47 15.66
C GLY A 154 -3.14 19.10 14.72
N ALA A 155 -3.96 20.02 15.25
CA ALA A 155 -5.04 20.67 14.50
C ALA A 155 -4.57 21.43 13.24
N SER A 156 -3.29 21.79 13.13
CA SER A 156 -2.72 22.52 11.99
C SER A 156 -1.78 21.69 11.10
N SER A 157 -1.73 20.37 11.31
CA SER A 157 -0.87 19.48 10.54
C SER A 157 -1.61 18.93 9.33
N TYR A 158 -0.95 18.95 8.16
CA TYR A 158 -1.50 18.46 6.89
C TYR A 158 -0.75 17.22 6.41
N TYR A 159 -1.48 16.28 5.81
CA TYR A 159 -0.92 15.12 5.13
C TYR A 159 -1.56 14.93 3.76
N LEU A 160 -0.74 14.97 2.70
CA LEU A 160 -1.18 14.71 1.34
C LEU A 160 -0.73 13.30 0.92
N ALA A 161 -1.68 12.43 0.65
CA ALA A 161 -1.43 11.16 -0.01
C ALA A 161 -1.63 11.29 -1.52
N ILE A 162 -0.74 10.68 -2.28
CA ILE A 162 -0.90 10.48 -3.73
C ILE A 162 -0.93 8.97 -3.95
N LEU A 163 -2.03 8.47 -4.53
CA LEU A 163 -2.20 7.07 -4.88
C LEU A 163 -2.21 6.91 -6.40
N ALA A 164 -1.42 5.98 -6.89
CA ALA A 164 -1.44 5.58 -8.29
C ALA A 164 -2.36 4.36 -8.48
N SER A 165 -3.19 4.35 -9.52
CA SER A 165 -3.99 3.16 -9.89
C SER A 165 -3.12 1.99 -10.37
N ALA A 166 -1.90 2.28 -10.84
CA ALA A 166 -0.90 1.32 -11.22
C ALA A 166 0.49 1.86 -10.87
N GLU A 167 1.32 1.04 -10.22
CA GLU A 167 2.71 1.41 -9.89
C GLU A 167 3.66 1.25 -11.09
N GLN A 168 3.17 0.69 -12.20
CA GLN A 168 3.95 0.44 -13.40
C GLN A 168 3.15 0.74 -14.67
N LEU A 169 3.82 1.40 -15.61
CA LEU A 169 3.38 1.47 -17.00
C LEU A 169 4.10 0.40 -17.83
N THR A 170 3.36 -0.26 -18.71
CA THR A 170 3.84 -1.31 -19.63
C THR A 170 3.27 -1.08 -21.02
N SER A 171 3.64 -1.91 -22.00
CA SER A 171 3.01 -1.87 -23.34
C SER A 171 1.50 -2.15 -23.30
N LYS A 172 0.98 -2.79 -22.25
CA LYS A 172 -0.45 -3.06 -22.04
C LYS A 172 -1.12 -2.05 -21.10
N VAL A 173 -0.38 -1.46 -20.16
CA VAL A 173 -0.85 -0.45 -19.20
C VAL A 173 -0.13 0.85 -19.52
N THR A 174 -0.65 1.64 -20.45
CA THR A 174 0.05 2.81 -20.99
C THR A 174 -0.24 4.10 -20.23
N SER A 175 -1.18 4.07 -19.28
CA SER A 175 -1.54 5.21 -18.44
C SER A 175 -1.86 4.76 -17.01
N CYS A 176 -1.84 5.72 -16.09
CA CYS A 176 -2.20 5.54 -14.69
C CYS A 176 -2.98 6.78 -14.24
N THR A 177 -3.96 6.59 -13.36
CA THR A 177 -4.64 7.68 -12.66
C THR A 177 -3.94 7.93 -11.34
N LEU A 178 -3.61 9.19 -11.07
CA LEU A 178 -3.16 9.64 -9.74
C LEU A 178 -4.36 10.22 -9.01
N THR A 179 -4.63 9.73 -7.82
CA THR A 179 -5.68 10.22 -6.92
C THR A 179 -5.04 10.81 -5.69
N THR A 180 -5.43 12.01 -5.33
CA THR A 180 -4.95 12.69 -4.13
C THR A 180 -5.95 12.54 -3.00
N LYS A 181 -5.45 12.51 -1.75
CA LYS A 181 -6.25 12.67 -0.54
C LYS A 181 -5.50 13.55 0.43
N LEU A 182 -6.09 14.68 0.79
CA LEU A 182 -5.54 15.60 1.77
C LEU A 182 -6.23 15.37 3.11
N TYR A 183 -5.44 15.37 4.18
CA TYR A 183 -5.91 15.35 5.55
C TYR A 183 -5.39 16.59 6.27
N ALA A 184 -6.22 17.21 7.11
CA ALA A 184 -5.79 18.18 8.12
C ALA A 184 -6.27 17.68 9.47
N GLY A 185 -5.34 17.45 10.41
CA GLY A 185 -5.56 16.85 11.74
C GLY A 185 -6.75 15.88 11.80
N ALA A 186 -6.61 14.57 11.69
CA ALA A 186 -7.71 13.60 11.70
C ALA A 186 -8.91 13.80 10.72
N ASN A 187 -9.02 14.86 9.92
CA ASN A 187 -10.14 15.04 9.00
C ASN A 187 -9.66 15.02 7.55
N ALA A 188 -10.39 14.30 6.69
CA ALA A 188 -10.16 14.37 5.25
C ALA A 188 -10.67 15.71 4.71
N ILE A 189 -9.83 16.43 3.97
CA ILE A 189 -10.21 17.63 3.24
C ILE A 189 -10.65 17.20 1.84
N THR A 190 -11.85 17.63 1.47
CA THR A 190 -12.43 17.35 0.14
C THR A 190 -12.33 18.53 -0.82
N ASP A 191 -12.13 19.74 -0.30
CA ASP A 191 -12.03 20.97 -1.09
C ASP A 191 -10.59 21.49 -1.05
N TYR A 192 -9.81 21.15 -2.08
CA TYR A 192 -8.43 21.59 -2.25
C TYR A 192 -8.05 21.53 -3.74
N TYR A 193 -6.98 22.24 -4.11
CA TYR A 193 -6.50 22.34 -5.48
C TYR A 193 -5.04 21.86 -5.58
N ILE A 194 -4.76 20.98 -6.53
CA ILE A 194 -3.42 20.43 -6.76
C ILE A 194 -2.81 21.04 -8.01
N LYS A 195 -1.57 21.53 -7.86
CA LYS A 195 -0.71 21.94 -8.97
C LYS A 195 0.29 20.83 -9.27
N TRP A 196 0.26 20.31 -10.49
CA TRP A 196 1.23 19.33 -10.94
C TRP A 196 2.37 20.00 -11.68
N TYR A 197 3.57 19.47 -11.51
CA TYR A 197 4.77 19.94 -12.17
C TYR A 197 5.45 18.77 -12.86
N LYS A 198 5.92 19.00 -14.09
CA LYS A 198 6.86 18.10 -14.77
C LYS A 198 8.22 18.79 -14.73
N ASP A 199 9.13 18.21 -13.96
CA ASP A 199 10.40 18.83 -13.59
C ASP A 199 10.15 20.20 -12.92
N THR A 200 10.59 21.29 -13.52
CA THR A 200 10.38 22.66 -13.02
C THR A 200 9.21 23.38 -13.70
N THR A 201 8.53 22.73 -14.65
CA THR A 201 7.49 23.36 -15.47
C THR A 201 6.11 22.95 -14.97
N ALA A 202 5.26 23.94 -14.70
CA ALA A 202 3.87 23.69 -14.31
C ALA A 202 3.14 22.91 -15.43
N TRP A 203 2.48 21.83 -15.06
CA TRP A 203 1.71 20.99 -15.96
C TRP A 203 0.23 21.37 -15.87
N ALA A 204 -0.08 22.59 -16.33
CA ALA A 204 -1.38 23.24 -16.09
C ALA A 204 -2.59 22.38 -16.48
N ASP A 205 -2.51 21.63 -17.59
CA ASP A 205 -3.58 20.74 -18.08
C ASP A 205 -3.90 19.57 -17.14
N LYS A 206 -3.06 19.31 -16.14
CA LYS A 206 -3.24 18.25 -15.14
C LYS A 206 -3.67 18.77 -13.77
N ASN A 207 -3.68 20.09 -13.57
CA ASN A 207 -4.12 20.66 -12.31
C ASN A 207 -5.61 20.40 -12.07
N GLY A 208 -5.98 20.28 -10.80
CA GLY A 208 -7.34 19.96 -10.37
C GLY A 208 -7.45 19.94 -8.86
#